data_AF-A0A849MC32-F1
#
_entry.id   AF-A0A849MC32-F1
#
_cell.length_a   1.000
_cell.length_b   1.000
_cell.length_c   1.000
_cell.angle_alpha   90.00
_cell.angle_beta   90.00
_cell.angle_gamma   90.00
#
_symmetry.space_group_name_H-M   'P 1'
#
loop_
_entity.id
_entity.type
_entity.pdbx_description
1 polymer ?
#
loop_
_entity_poly.entity_id
_entity_poly.type
_entity_poly.pdbx_seq_one_letter_code
_entity_poly.pdbx_strand_id
1 'polypeptide(L)' 'MDQNLTKRLHSKSVKNAIVNNISHDFNLTPILAEAYFNQIKNYFLE' A
#
# COMPACT_ATOMS: atom_id res chain seq x y z
N MET A 1 -12.41 22.52 1.90
CA MET A 1 -13.03 21.34 2.56
C MET A 1 -12.78 20.03 1.79
N ASP A 2 -12.49 20.07 0.48
CA ASP A 2 -12.26 18.89 -0.37
C ASP A 2 -11.00 18.05 -0.13
N GLN A 3 -9.88 18.65 0.27
CA GLN A 3 -8.58 17.93 0.29
C GLN A 3 -8.56 16.70 1.20
N ASN A 4 -9.37 16.67 2.26
CA ASN A 4 -9.44 15.54 3.18
C ASN A 4 -10.22 14.36 2.58
N LEU A 5 -11.29 14.64 1.81
CA LEU A 5 -12.06 13.64 1.10
C LEU A 5 -11.23 12.98 -0.01
N THR A 6 -10.50 13.78 -0.79
CA THR A 6 -9.58 13.29 -1.83
C THR A 6 -8.51 12.37 -1.24
N LYS A 7 -7.89 12.76 -0.12
CA LYS A 7 -6.92 11.91 0.60
C LYS A 7 -7.52 10.58 1.07
N ARG A 8 -8.75 10.60 1.61
CA ARG A 8 -9.48 9.38 2.05
C ARG A 8 -9.89 8.47 0.89
N LEU A 9 -10.14 9.03 -0.29
CA LEU A 9 -10.43 8.24 -1.48
C LEU A 9 -9.15 7.62 -2.04
N HIS A 10 -8.04 8.37 -2.09
CA HIS A 10 -6.74 7.82 -2.50
C HIS A 10 -6.19 6.76 -1.55
N SER A 11 -6.42 6.88 -0.24
CA SER A 11 -6.04 5.85 0.73
C SER A 11 -6.79 4.52 0.52
N LYS A 12 -7.88 4.51 -0.26
CA LYS A 12 -8.66 3.31 -0.64
C LYS A 12 -8.23 2.69 -1.97
N SER A 13 -7.11 3.10 -2.56
CA SER A 13 -6.60 2.42 -3.75
C SER A 13 -6.26 0.95 -3.43
N VAL A 14 -6.40 0.07 -4.43
CA VAL A 14 -6.07 -1.37 -4.30
C VAL A 14 -4.62 -1.55 -3.81
N LYS A 15 -3.69 -0.75 -4.34
CA LYS A 15 -2.29 -0.73 -3.88
C LYS A 15 -2.20 -0.44 -2.37
N ASN A 16 -2.86 0.62 -1.90
CA ASN A 16 -2.78 1.02 -0.49
C ASN A 16 -3.43 -0.02 0.43
N ALA A 17 -4.50 -0.68 -0.01
CA ALA A 17 -5.10 -1.79 0.74
C ALA A 17 -4.11 -2.96 0.89
N ILE A 18 -3.42 -3.35 -0.20
CA ILE A 18 -2.42 -4.42 -0.18
C ILE A 18 -1.23 -4.04 0.73
N VAL A 19 -0.68 -2.82 0.58
CA VAL A 19 0.44 -2.34 1.41
C VAL A 19 0.05 -2.27 2.88
N ASN A 20 -1.17 -1.82 3.21
CA ASN A 20 -1.65 -1.80 4.60
C ASN A 20 -1.78 -3.21 5.19
N ASN A 21 -2.29 -4.18 4.41
CA ASN A 21 -2.39 -5.57 4.86
C ASN A 21 -0.99 -6.15 5.12
N ILE A 22 -0.03 -5.94 4.21
CA ILE A 22 1.36 -6.37 4.40
C ILE A 22 1.97 -5.72 5.66
N SER A 23 1.74 -4.43 5.87
CA SER A 23 2.22 -3.71 7.06
C SER A 23 1.65 -4.31 8.36
N HIS A 24 0.35 -4.59 8.39
CA HIS A 24 -0.34 -5.16 9.54
C HIS A 24 0.08 -6.61 9.82
N ASP A 25 0.03 -7.47 8.81
CA ASP A 25 0.22 -8.92 8.96
C ASP A 25 1.67 -9.27 9.32
N PHE A 26 2.64 -8.47 8.86
CA PHE A 26 4.07 -8.70 9.09
C PHE A 26 4.71 -7.72 10.08
N ASN A 27 3.91 -6.85 10.72
CA ASN A 27 4.38 -5.79 11.62
C ASN A 27 5.51 -4.93 10.99
N LEU A 28 5.34 -4.57 9.72
CA LEU A 28 6.30 -3.78 8.96
C LEU A 28 5.92 -2.30 8.99
N THR A 29 6.92 -1.42 8.96
CA THR A 29 6.67 -0.01 8.69
C THR A 29 6.11 0.16 7.27
N PRO A 30 5.29 1.21 7.01
CA PRO A 30 4.67 1.40 5.69
C PRO A 30 5.68 1.42 4.53
N ILE A 31 6.87 1.99 4.77
CA ILE A 31 7.94 2.05 3.76
C ILE A 31 8.50 0.66 3.41
N LEU A 32 8.62 -0.23 4.40
CA LEU A 32 9.07 -1.60 4.18
C LEU A 32 7.97 -2.44 3.51
N ALA A 33 6.72 -2.25 3.91
CA ALA A 33 5.57 -2.92 3.27
C ALA A 33 5.44 -2.53 1.79
N GLU A 34 5.67 -1.26 1.43
CA GLU A 34 5.67 -0.80 0.05
C GLU A 34 6.84 -1.37 -0.77
N ALA A 35 8.03 -1.48 -0.18
CA ALA A 35 9.17 -2.15 -0.82
C ALA A 35 8.86 -3.62 -1.11
N TYR A 36 8.26 -4.33 -0.16
CA TYR A 36 7.82 -5.72 -0.31
C TYR A 36 6.78 -5.87 -1.42
N PHE A 37 5.78 -5.00 -1.44
CA PHE A 37 4.78 -4.96 -2.50
C PHE A 37 5.43 -4.81 -3.88
N ASN A 38 6.40 -3.90 -4.03
CA ASN A 38 7.10 -3.69 -5.29
C ASN A 38 7.94 -4.91 -5.70
N GLN A 39 8.58 -5.60 -4.76
CA GLN A 39 9.32 -6.84 -5.04
C GLN A 39 8.39 -7.93 -5.59
N ILE A 40 7.26 -8.17 -4.91
CA ILE A 40 6.25 -9.16 -5.34
C ILE A 40 5.68 -8.78 -6.71
N LYS A 41 5.32 -7.51 -6.89
CA LYS A 41 4.80 -7.00 -8.16
C LYS A 41 5.78 -7.25 -9.30
N ASN A 42 7.06 -6.93 -9.11
CA ASN A 42 8.07 -7.12 -10.16
C ASN A 42 8.23 -8.60 -10.50
N TYR A 43 8.30 -9.48 -9.49
CA TYR A 43 8.41 -10.93 -9.70
C TYR A 43 7.29 -11.53 -10.56
N PHE A 44 6.05 -11.03 -10.46
CA PHE A 44 4.91 -11.55 -11.22
C PHE A 44 4.67 -10.85 -12.57
N LEU A 45 5.30 -9.70 -12.81
CA LEU A 45 5.14 -8.93 -14.05
C LEU A 45 6.34 -9.05 -14.99
N GLU A 46 7.42 -9.68 -14.53
CA GLU A 46 8.51 -10.23 -15.35
C GLU A 46 8.11 -11.59 -15.94
#